data_AF-A0A094DZQ6-F1
#
_entry.id   AF-A0A094DZQ6-F1
#
_cell.length_a   1.000
_cell.length_b   1.000
_cell.length_c   1.000
_cell.angle_alpha   90.00
_cell.angle_beta   90.00
_cell.angle_gamma   90.00
#
_symmetry.space_group_name_H-M   'P 1'
#
loop_
_entity.id
_entity.type
_entity.pdbx_description
1 polymer ?
#
loop_
_entity_poly.entity_id
_entity_poly.type
_entity_poly.pdbx_seq_one_letter_code
_entity_poly.pdbx_strand_id
1 'polypeptide(L)'
;MPFRFAHICDLLERLDQVYSRYPPYLPKDATQKSRDAVLYWFKKHGQKIRHDANGLALLSTLFPERTQRVHELDSKNLEKIICRALSLPSSRVTDLSRWREPGAGVGDLGACVERVVNQDVKEVSYQNRRTATTILVANYDSQETAVQSRASGVTIEDIEQVLVSFASQTPLSPPPARPLALDGTCGARTASLGRLYQRLPARESKWLTRLILKSYSPIIVPDHLVYMLYHPFLPDLLEVEPDFSAALFLLRGMNIPALVH
;
A
#
# COMPACT_ATOMS: atom_id res chain seq x y z
N MET A 1 -2.40 9.33 17.33
CA MET A 1 -1.62 9.68 16.12
C MET A 1 -2.09 8.83 14.97
N PRO A 2 -2.31 9.36 13.75
CA PRO A 2 -2.89 8.58 12.65
C PRO A 2 -2.13 7.29 12.33
N PHE A 3 -2.84 6.26 11.86
CA PHE A 3 -2.29 4.91 11.73
C PHE A 3 -1.38 4.80 10.50
N ARG A 4 -0.11 4.44 10.72
CA ARG A 4 0.91 4.40 9.65
C ARG A 4 0.64 3.29 8.64
N PHE A 5 0.78 3.61 7.35
CA PHE A 5 0.66 2.63 6.28
C PHE A 5 1.71 1.50 6.38
N ALA A 6 2.91 1.81 6.87
CA ALA A 6 3.96 0.82 7.11
C ALA A 6 3.50 -0.36 8.00
N HIS A 7 2.57 -0.12 8.94
CA HIS A 7 2.02 -1.20 9.77
C HIS A 7 1.12 -2.13 8.99
N ILE A 8 0.40 -1.65 7.97
CA ILE A 8 -0.36 -2.50 7.04
C ILE A 8 0.61 -3.29 6.17
N CYS A 9 1.63 -2.64 5.63
CA CYS A 9 2.65 -3.31 4.83
C CYS A 9 3.37 -4.42 5.60
N ASP A 10 3.59 -4.28 6.92
CA ASP A 10 4.14 -5.36 7.75
C ASP A 10 3.26 -6.62 7.76
N LEU A 11 1.93 -6.49 7.71
CA LEU A 11 1.00 -7.62 7.58
C LEU A 11 1.04 -8.18 6.15
N LEU A 12 0.90 -7.32 5.15
CA LEU A 12 0.86 -7.74 3.74
C LEU A 12 2.16 -8.46 3.35
N GLU A 13 3.32 -7.97 3.79
CA GLU A 13 4.61 -8.63 3.52
C GLU A 13 4.70 -10.01 4.18
N ARG A 14 4.18 -10.18 5.40
CA ARG A 14 4.14 -11.49 6.07
C ARG A 14 3.22 -12.46 5.34
N LEU A 15 2.08 -11.98 4.85
CA LEU A 15 1.18 -12.80 4.05
C LEU A 15 1.82 -13.15 2.70
N ASP A 16 2.52 -12.21 2.05
CA ASP A 16 3.25 -12.47 0.80
C ASP A 16 4.25 -13.62 1.00
N GLN A 17 5.01 -13.61 2.09
CA GLN A 17 5.96 -14.68 2.43
C GLN A 17 5.31 -16.06 2.61
N VAL A 18 4.03 -16.14 2.98
CA VAL A 18 3.30 -17.40 3.07
C VAL A 18 3.02 -17.95 1.67
N TYR A 19 2.59 -17.10 0.74
CA TYR A 19 2.15 -17.52 -0.60
C TYR A 19 3.27 -17.54 -1.65
N SER A 20 4.32 -16.75 -1.46
CA SER A 20 5.48 -16.66 -2.36
C SER A 20 6.58 -17.68 -2.04
N ARG A 21 6.44 -18.48 -0.97
CA ARG A 21 7.42 -19.48 -0.56
C ARG A 21 7.51 -20.65 -1.56
N TYR A 22 8.73 -21.15 -1.76
CA TYR A 22 8.99 -22.41 -2.44
C TYR A 22 9.73 -23.41 -1.52
N PRO A 23 9.31 -24.68 -1.44
CA PRO A 23 8.07 -25.24 -2.00
C PRO A 23 6.82 -24.60 -1.35
N PRO A 24 5.69 -24.52 -2.08
CA PRO A 24 4.46 -23.94 -1.56
C PRO A 24 3.93 -24.77 -0.37
N TYR A 25 3.29 -24.10 0.57
CA TYR A 25 2.55 -24.78 1.62
C TYR A 25 1.35 -25.53 1.05
N LEU A 26 0.91 -26.59 1.72
CA LEU A 26 -0.40 -27.16 1.48
C LEU A 26 -1.48 -26.10 1.78
N PRO A 27 -2.63 -26.08 1.08
CA PRO A 27 -3.65 -25.04 1.26
C PRO A 27 -4.10 -24.82 2.71
N LYS A 28 -4.21 -25.91 3.49
CA LYS A 28 -4.56 -25.84 4.92
C LYS A 28 -3.48 -25.14 5.75
N ASP A 29 -2.20 -25.44 5.48
CA ASP A 29 -1.08 -24.85 6.19
C ASP A 29 -0.92 -23.37 5.84
N ALA A 30 -1.07 -23.01 4.55
CA ALA A 30 -1.07 -21.62 4.11
C ALA A 30 -2.18 -20.81 4.82
N THR A 31 -3.40 -21.36 4.86
CA THR A 31 -4.53 -20.76 5.56
C THR A 31 -4.22 -20.54 7.04
N GLN A 32 -3.68 -21.56 7.73
CA GLN A 32 -3.33 -21.44 9.15
C GLN A 32 -2.22 -20.39 9.36
N LYS A 33 -1.18 -20.37 8.53
CA LYS A 33 -0.10 -19.38 8.61
C LYS A 33 -0.60 -17.95 8.37
N SER A 34 -1.52 -17.75 7.44
CA SER A 34 -2.17 -16.45 7.23
C SER A 34 -2.99 -16.02 8.45
N ARG A 35 -3.73 -16.94 9.08
CA ARG A 35 -4.47 -16.67 10.33
C ARG A 35 -3.53 -16.28 11.47
N ASP A 36 -2.43 -17.02 11.65
CA ASP A 36 -1.41 -16.74 12.66
C ASP A 36 -0.79 -15.34 12.44
N ALA A 37 -0.53 -14.97 11.18
CA ALA A 37 0.01 -13.66 10.83
C ALA A 37 -0.96 -12.52 11.19
N VAL A 38 -2.26 -12.69 10.90
CA VAL A 38 -3.31 -11.72 11.27
C VAL A 38 -3.44 -11.60 12.79
N LEU A 39 -3.49 -12.73 13.51
CA LEU A 39 -3.58 -12.74 14.98
C LEU A 39 -2.38 -12.02 15.61
N TYR A 40 -1.17 -12.33 15.14
CA TYR A 40 0.04 -11.66 15.60
C TYR A 40 0.00 -10.16 15.31
N TRP A 41 -0.46 -9.76 14.12
CA TRP A 41 -0.54 -8.36 13.73
C TRP A 41 -1.54 -7.59 14.59
N PHE A 42 -2.74 -8.13 14.84
CA PHE A 42 -3.71 -7.53 15.75
C PHE A 42 -3.20 -7.49 17.19
N LYS A 43 -2.50 -8.53 17.67
CA LYS A 43 -1.84 -8.48 18.99
C LYS A 43 -0.82 -7.34 19.08
N LYS A 44 -0.06 -7.11 18.01
CA LYS A 44 1.00 -6.09 17.96
C LYS A 44 0.46 -4.66 17.77
N HIS A 45 -0.58 -4.49 16.97
CA HIS A 45 -1.08 -3.18 16.53
C HIS A 45 -2.49 -2.84 17.04
N GLY A 46 -3.19 -3.77 17.69
CA GLY A 46 -4.61 -3.66 18.07
C GLY A 46 -4.96 -2.42 18.89
N GLN A 47 -4.13 -2.07 19.88
CA GLN A 47 -4.35 -0.83 20.65
C GLN A 47 -4.29 0.41 19.76
N LYS A 48 -3.34 0.49 18.83
CA LYS A 48 -3.27 1.60 17.87
C LYS A 48 -4.46 1.56 16.90
N ILE A 49 -4.86 0.39 16.43
CA ILE A 49 -6.05 0.25 15.57
C ILE A 49 -7.29 0.83 16.25
N ARG A 50 -7.47 0.57 17.55
CA ARG A 50 -8.62 1.06 18.33
C ARG A 50 -8.64 2.57 18.52
N HIS A 51 -7.51 3.16 18.91
CA HIS A 51 -7.46 4.56 19.34
C HIS A 51 -7.13 5.53 18.21
N ASP A 52 -6.40 5.06 17.20
CA ASP A 52 -5.74 5.94 16.23
C ASP A 52 -6.20 5.75 14.78
N ALA A 53 -6.67 4.56 14.41
CA ALA A 53 -6.98 4.26 13.01
C ALA A 53 -8.39 4.68 12.63
N ASN A 54 -8.53 5.32 11.47
CA ASN A 54 -9.84 5.43 10.83
C ASN A 54 -10.27 4.05 10.31
N GLY A 55 -11.33 3.47 10.89
CA GLY A 55 -11.83 2.14 10.53
C GLY A 55 -12.16 1.97 9.04
N LEU A 56 -12.70 3.00 8.39
CA LEU A 56 -13.01 2.95 6.97
C LEU A 56 -11.71 2.90 6.16
N ALA A 57 -10.75 3.78 6.44
CA ALA A 57 -9.44 3.77 5.76
C ALA A 57 -8.72 2.43 5.99
N LEU A 58 -8.84 1.85 7.18
CA LEU A 58 -8.22 0.57 7.53
C LEU A 58 -8.79 -0.58 6.71
N LEU A 59 -10.12 -0.76 6.73
CA LEU A 59 -10.80 -1.84 6.01
C LEU A 59 -10.67 -1.65 4.49
N SER A 60 -10.80 -0.42 4.00
CA SER A 60 -10.57 -0.08 2.58
C SER A 60 -9.14 -0.33 2.11
N THR A 61 -8.16 -0.24 3.01
CA THR A 61 -6.76 -0.58 2.71
C THR A 61 -6.55 -2.09 2.73
N LEU A 62 -7.12 -2.82 3.70
CA LEU A 62 -6.94 -4.29 3.79
C LEU A 62 -7.73 -5.05 2.72
N PHE A 63 -8.87 -4.52 2.27
CA PHE A 63 -9.79 -5.15 1.32
C PHE A 63 -10.15 -4.21 0.17
N PRO A 64 -9.17 -3.81 -0.66
CA PRO A 64 -9.40 -2.81 -1.71
C PRO A 64 -10.44 -3.22 -2.74
N GLU A 65 -10.52 -4.52 -3.06
CA GLU A 65 -11.52 -5.08 -3.99
C GLU A 65 -12.97 -4.88 -3.52
N ARG A 66 -13.20 -4.72 -2.21
CA ARG A 66 -14.53 -4.45 -1.65
C ARG A 66 -14.92 -2.98 -1.73
N THR A 67 -14.01 -2.09 -2.14
CA THR A 67 -14.29 -0.65 -2.19
C THR A 67 -14.90 -0.24 -3.53
N GLN A 68 -16.09 0.35 -3.49
CA GLN A 68 -16.84 0.82 -4.68
C GLN A 68 -16.25 2.10 -5.32
N ARG A 69 -14.94 2.34 -5.19
CA ARG A 69 -14.28 3.51 -5.79
C ARG A 69 -14.21 3.32 -7.30
N VAL A 70 -14.96 4.14 -8.04
CA VAL A 70 -15.20 4.10 -9.51
C VAL A 70 -13.99 4.51 -10.37
N HIS A 71 -12.77 4.42 -9.84
CA HIS A 71 -11.56 4.75 -10.61
C HIS A 71 -10.57 3.61 -10.51
N GLU A 72 -10.65 2.71 -11.46
CA GLU A 72 -9.52 1.85 -11.79
C GLU A 72 -8.51 2.73 -12.54
N LEU A 73 -7.58 3.34 -11.79
CA LEU A 73 -6.37 3.90 -12.37
C LEU A 73 -5.68 2.75 -13.12
N ASP A 74 -5.83 2.72 -14.45
CA ASP A 74 -5.21 1.69 -15.29
C ASP A 74 -3.70 1.63 -14.99
N SER A 75 -3.17 0.41 -14.91
CA SER A 75 -1.75 0.09 -14.68
C SER A 75 -0.83 0.93 -15.58
N LYS A 76 -1.23 1.20 -16.83
CA LYS A 76 -0.43 2.04 -17.75
C LYS A 76 -0.37 3.51 -17.33
N ASN A 77 -1.46 4.05 -16.80
CA ASN A 77 -1.50 5.43 -16.30
C ASN A 77 -0.77 5.54 -14.97
N LEU A 78 -0.93 4.56 -14.09
CA LEU A 78 -0.20 4.50 -12.83
C LEU A 78 1.31 4.44 -13.05
N GLU A 79 1.78 3.61 -13.99
CA GLU A 79 3.21 3.55 -14.37
C GLU A 79 3.73 4.94 -14.80
N LYS A 80 3.00 5.66 -15.66
CA LYS A 80 3.40 7.01 -16.10
C LYS A 80 3.51 8.00 -14.93
N ILE A 81 2.58 7.92 -13.97
CA ILE A 81 2.61 8.75 -12.77
C ILE A 81 3.85 8.43 -11.94
N ILE A 82 4.16 7.15 -11.74
CA ILE A 82 5.32 6.70 -10.97
C ILE A 82 6.64 7.13 -11.65
N CYS A 83 6.78 6.92 -12.96
CA CYS A 83 7.96 7.35 -13.73
C CYS A 83 8.25 8.85 -13.55
N ARG A 84 7.20 9.68 -13.64
CA ARG A 84 7.32 11.13 -13.48
C ARG A 84 7.62 11.51 -12.03
N ALA A 85 6.89 10.93 -11.08
CA ALA A 85 7.04 11.24 -9.66
C ALA A 85 8.44 10.92 -9.13
N LEU A 86 9.01 9.80 -9.57
CA LEU A 86 10.34 9.37 -9.14
C LEU A 86 11.46 9.88 -10.06
N SER A 87 11.14 10.62 -11.13
CA SER A 87 12.10 11.14 -12.11
C SER A 87 13.06 10.06 -12.62
N LEU A 88 12.50 8.91 -12.99
CA LEU A 88 13.27 7.72 -13.36
C LEU A 88 14.06 7.94 -14.67
N PRO A 89 15.36 7.55 -14.73
CA PRO A 89 16.10 7.53 -15.97
C PRO A 89 15.57 6.44 -16.92
N SER A 90 15.88 6.55 -18.22
CA SER A 90 15.37 5.64 -19.25
C SER A 90 15.60 4.16 -18.96
N SER A 91 16.75 3.79 -18.40
CA SER A 91 17.06 2.40 -18.00
C SER A 91 16.07 1.85 -16.97
N ARG A 92 15.68 2.68 -16.00
CA ARG A 92 14.76 2.30 -14.92
C ARG A 92 13.30 2.37 -15.35
N VAL A 93 12.98 3.22 -16.32
CA VAL A 93 11.69 3.16 -17.00
C VAL A 93 11.54 1.81 -17.71
N THR A 94 12.57 1.34 -18.42
CA THR A 94 12.56 0.01 -19.06
C THR A 94 12.38 -1.10 -18.02
N ASP A 95 13.12 -1.06 -16.90
CA ASP A 95 12.96 -2.04 -15.81
C ASP A 95 11.56 -2.02 -15.19
N LEU A 96 10.96 -0.82 -15.05
CA LEU A 96 9.59 -0.67 -14.58
C LEU A 96 8.63 -1.30 -15.58
N SER A 97 8.73 -0.99 -16.87
CA SER A 97 7.80 -1.46 -17.92
C SER A 97 7.80 -2.99 -18.13
N ARG A 98 8.76 -3.75 -17.56
CA ARG A 98 8.83 -5.22 -17.70
C ARG A 98 7.61 -5.97 -17.17
N TRP A 99 6.80 -5.38 -16.28
CA TRP A 99 5.55 -6.00 -15.83
C TRP A 99 4.58 -6.29 -17.00
N ARG A 100 4.75 -5.60 -18.14
CA ARG A 100 3.93 -5.76 -19.35
C ARG A 100 4.25 -7.02 -20.14
N GLU A 101 5.38 -7.66 -19.88
CA GLU A 101 5.86 -8.84 -20.60
C GLU A 101 5.35 -10.12 -19.90
N PRO A 102 4.32 -10.80 -20.44
CA PRO A 102 3.79 -12.00 -19.80
C PRO A 102 4.84 -13.11 -19.80
N GLY A 103 5.04 -13.76 -18.65
CA GLY A 103 5.93 -14.94 -18.53
C GLY A 103 7.41 -14.65 -18.28
N ALA A 104 7.84 -13.38 -18.19
CA ALA A 104 9.23 -13.04 -17.91
C ALA A 104 9.69 -13.33 -16.45
N GLY A 105 8.77 -13.77 -15.57
CA GLY A 105 9.08 -14.05 -14.16
C GLY A 105 9.38 -12.80 -13.31
N VAL A 106 9.11 -11.62 -13.85
CA VAL A 106 9.52 -10.32 -13.27
C VAL A 106 8.53 -9.79 -12.21
N GLY A 107 7.33 -10.38 -12.16
CA GLY A 107 6.24 -9.98 -11.26
C GLY A 107 5.34 -8.91 -11.84
N ASP A 108 4.43 -8.40 -10.99
CA ASP A 108 3.47 -7.36 -11.32
C ASP A 108 4.10 -5.94 -11.31
N LEU A 109 3.31 -4.91 -11.63
CA LEU A 109 3.77 -3.52 -11.55
C LEU A 109 4.30 -3.19 -10.14
N GLY A 110 3.65 -3.68 -9.08
CA GLY A 110 4.09 -3.48 -7.70
C GLY A 110 5.50 -4.03 -7.44
N ALA A 111 5.79 -5.26 -7.88
CA ALA A 111 7.14 -5.83 -7.79
C ALA A 111 8.17 -5.04 -8.61
N CYS A 112 7.80 -4.54 -9.79
CA CYS A 112 8.69 -3.70 -10.59
C CYS A 112 9.00 -2.36 -9.92
N VAL A 113 8.02 -1.73 -9.28
CA VAL A 113 8.20 -0.49 -8.50
C VAL A 113 9.15 -0.72 -7.34
N GLU A 114 8.99 -1.81 -6.58
CA GLU A 114 9.91 -2.15 -5.48
C GLU A 114 11.37 -2.27 -5.94
N ARG A 115 11.60 -2.98 -7.05
CA ARG A 115 12.94 -3.18 -7.60
C ARG A 115 13.56 -1.85 -8.02
N VAL A 116 12.80 -1.04 -8.76
CA VAL A 116 13.24 0.28 -9.22
C VAL A 116 13.57 1.15 -8.02
N VAL A 117 12.67 1.33 -7.05
CA VAL A 117 12.92 2.19 -5.87
C VAL A 117 14.11 1.69 -5.04
N ASN A 118 14.32 0.38 -4.92
CA ASN A 118 15.49 -0.18 -4.24
C ASN A 118 16.82 0.08 -4.97
N GLN A 119 16.82 0.17 -6.30
CA GLN A 119 18.02 0.50 -7.07
C GLN A 119 18.49 1.94 -6.81
N ASP A 120 17.57 2.90 -6.64
CA ASP A 120 17.92 4.29 -6.29
C ASP A 120 18.73 4.38 -4.99
N VAL A 121 18.29 3.65 -3.97
CA VAL A 121 18.96 3.64 -2.67
C VAL A 121 20.39 3.09 -2.81
N LYS A 122 20.58 2.07 -3.64
CA LYS A 122 21.90 1.48 -3.88
C LYS A 122 22.80 2.42 -4.66
N GLU A 123 22.33 3.03 -5.76
CA GLU A 123 23.12 3.97 -6.55
C GLU A 123 23.56 5.18 -5.73
N VAL A 124 22.66 5.79 -4.95
CA VAL A 124 23.02 6.90 -4.04
C VAL A 124 24.06 6.46 -3.01
N SER A 125 23.95 5.24 -2.46
CA SER A 125 24.94 4.70 -1.52
C SER A 125 26.32 4.44 -2.15
N TYR A 126 26.37 4.03 -3.41
CA TYR A 126 27.62 3.84 -4.15
C TYR A 126 28.21 5.17 -4.62
N GLN A 127 27.38 6.14 -5.03
CA GLN A 127 27.79 7.49 -5.39
C GLN A 127 28.42 8.20 -4.18
N ASN A 128 27.77 8.11 -3.01
CA ASN A 128 28.29 8.67 -1.76
C ASN A 128 29.59 7.99 -1.30
N ARG A 129 29.78 6.71 -1.60
CA ARG A 129 31.06 6.01 -1.33
C ARG A 129 32.17 6.44 -2.29
N ARG A 130 31.86 6.73 -3.55
CA ARG A 130 32.84 7.20 -4.55
C ARG A 130 33.29 8.63 -4.29
N THR A 131 32.41 9.51 -3.84
CA THR A 131 32.77 10.89 -3.43
C THR A 131 33.47 10.94 -2.06
N ALA A 132 33.34 9.92 -1.22
CA ALA A 132 34.02 9.80 0.07
C ALA A 132 35.49 9.34 0.00
N THR A 133 36.17 9.45 -1.15
CA THR A 133 37.56 8.99 -1.32
C THR A 133 38.63 10.01 -0.87
N THR A 134 38.27 11.13 -0.21
CA THR A 134 39.25 12.17 0.21
C THR A 134 39.35 12.40 1.72
N ILE A 135 38.66 11.64 2.57
CA ILE A 135 38.86 11.75 4.04
C ILE A 135 39.15 10.36 4.61
N LEU A 136 40.42 9.96 4.50
CA LEU A 136 41.00 8.96 5.39
C LEU A 136 41.14 9.60 6.78
N VAL A 137 40.10 9.47 7.61
CA VAL A 137 40.30 9.45 9.06
C VAL A 137 40.13 8.00 9.47
N ALA A 138 41.27 7.37 9.76
CA ALA A 138 41.31 6.10 10.44
C ALA A 138 40.59 6.24 11.77
N ASN A 139 39.47 5.56 11.94
CA ASN A 139 39.00 5.07 13.22
C ASN A 139 38.26 3.76 12.98
N TYR A 140 38.89 2.69 13.44
CA TYR A 140 38.35 1.35 13.48
C TYR A 140 37.42 1.30 14.68
N ASP A 141 36.13 1.51 14.45
CA ASP A 141 35.12 1.16 15.44
C ASP A 141 33.99 0.41 14.74
N SER A 142 33.86 -0.86 15.12
CA SER A 142 32.87 -1.77 14.57
C SER A 142 31.50 -1.39 15.12
N GLN A 143 30.83 -0.46 14.43
CA GLN A 143 29.41 -0.25 14.60
C GLN A 143 28.74 -0.41 13.24
N GLU A 144 28.29 -1.65 13.03
CA GLU A 144 27.37 -2.06 11.99
C GLU A 144 26.19 -1.07 11.96
N THR A 145 26.28 -0.10 11.05
CA THR A 145 25.26 0.94 10.86
C THR A 145 23.99 0.26 10.40
N ALA A 146 23.09 0.01 11.35
CA ALA A 146 21.70 -0.33 11.07
C ALA A 146 21.18 0.69 10.07
N VAL A 147 20.89 0.22 8.85
CA VAL A 147 20.26 0.99 7.79
C VAL A 147 18.89 1.41 8.33
N GLN A 148 18.83 2.60 8.91
CA GLN A 148 17.60 3.18 9.45
C GLN A 148 16.64 3.30 8.27
N SER A 149 15.71 2.35 8.18
CA SER A 149 14.53 2.45 7.33
C SER A 149 13.91 3.81 7.64
N ARG A 150 13.89 4.71 6.65
CA ARG A 150 13.13 5.97 6.74
C ARG A 150 11.69 5.55 6.99
N ALA A 151 11.28 5.52 8.26
CA ALA A 151 9.93 5.16 8.65
C ALA A 151 9.02 6.21 8.02
N SER A 152 8.38 5.84 6.91
CA SER A 152 7.53 6.77 6.18
C SER A 152 6.44 7.27 7.13
N GLY A 153 6.29 8.59 7.20
CA GLY A 153 5.22 9.23 7.95
C GLY A 153 3.86 9.15 7.24
N VAL A 154 3.76 8.45 6.11
CA VAL A 154 2.50 8.29 5.35
C VAL A 154 1.54 7.39 6.13
N THR A 155 0.31 7.88 6.30
CA THR A 155 -0.75 7.19 7.03
C THR A 155 -1.78 6.58 6.08
N ILE A 156 -2.63 5.69 6.59
CA ILE A 156 -3.72 5.13 5.79
C ILE A 156 -4.76 6.21 5.44
N GLU A 157 -4.92 7.21 6.29
CA GLU A 157 -5.82 8.34 6.07
C GLU A 157 -5.30 9.27 4.96
N ASP A 158 -3.98 9.53 4.92
CA ASP A 158 -3.34 10.29 3.82
C ASP A 158 -3.62 9.62 2.47
N ILE A 159 -3.50 8.29 2.42
CA ILE A 159 -3.75 7.49 1.22
C ILE A 159 -5.23 7.55 0.85
N GLU A 160 -6.13 7.29 1.81
CA GLU A 160 -7.57 7.31 1.57
C GLU A 160 -8.03 8.67 1.04
N GLN A 161 -7.54 9.77 1.62
CA GLN A 161 -7.87 11.13 1.18
C GLN A 161 -7.43 11.38 -0.28
N VAL A 162 -6.25 10.88 -0.66
CA VAL A 162 -5.80 10.96 -2.06
C VAL A 162 -6.73 10.13 -2.95
N LEU A 163 -7.02 8.88 -2.59
CA LEU A 163 -7.88 8.00 -3.40
C LEU A 163 -9.31 8.54 -3.56
N VAL A 164 -9.90 9.11 -2.50
CA VAL A 164 -11.22 9.77 -2.56
C VAL A 164 -11.18 11.00 -3.47
N SER A 165 -10.09 11.78 -3.47
CA SER A 165 -9.95 12.93 -4.39
C SER A 165 -9.84 12.53 -5.87
N PHE A 166 -9.36 11.31 -6.14
CA PHE A 166 -9.46 10.72 -7.48
C PHE A 166 -10.91 10.31 -7.77
N ALA A 167 -11.61 9.74 -6.78
CA ALA A 167 -12.98 9.26 -6.89
C ALA A 167 -14.04 10.32 -7.24
N SER A 168 -13.96 11.50 -6.63
CA SER A 168 -15.02 12.52 -6.64
C SER A 168 -15.20 13.32 -7.93
N GLN A 169 -14.36 13.12 -8.95
CA GLN A 169 -14.40 13.92 -10.19
C GLN A 169 -14.46 13.08 -11.48
N THR A 170 -14.99 11.85 -11.43
CA THR A 170 -15.47 11.23 -12.68
C THR A 170 -16.71 11.96 -13.13
N PRO A 171 -16.74 12.56 -14.32
CA PRO A 171 -17.98 13.05 -14.87
C PRO A 171 -18.89 11.84 -15.11
N LEU A 172 -20.07 11.83 -14.46
CA LEU A 172 -21.17 10.91 -14.79
C LEU A 172 -21.83 11.25 -16.15
N SER A 173 -21.23 12.11 -16.97
CA SER A 173 -21.62 12.42 -18.36
C SER A 173 -20.47 13.14 -19.10
N PRO A 174 -20.24 12.90 -20.40
CA PRO A 174 -19.36 13.75 -21.20
C PRO A 174 -20.03 15.12 -21.44
N PRO A 175 -19.46 16.26 -21.02
CA PRO A 175 -19.96 17.56 -21.45
C PRO A 175 -19.68 17.75 -22.95
N PRO A 176 -20.59 18.39 -23.71
CA PRO A 176 -20.37 18.69 -25.12
C PRO A 176 -19.14 19.58 -25.29
N ALA A 177 -18.32 19.23 -26.28
CA ALA A 177 -17.01 19.79 -26.55
C ALA A 177 -16.97 21.32 -26.46
N ARG A 178 -16.31 21.83 -25.41
CA ARG A 178 -15.76 23.18 -25.38
C ARG A 178 -14.25 23.07 -25.18
N PRO A 179 -13.43 23.50 -26.16
CA PRO A 179 -12.00 23.64 -25.95
C PRO A 179 -11.76 24.89 -25.08
N LEU A 180 -10.76 24.77 -24.20
CA LEU A 180 -10.09 25.83 -23.42
C LEU A 180 -10.56 25.98 -21.96
N ALA A 181 -9.58 25.76 -21.07
CA ALA A 181 -9.51 25.95 -19.61
C ALA A 181 -9.71 24.69 -18.74
N LEU A 182 -8.66 24.43 -17.91
CA LEU A 182 -8.57 23.55 -16.71
C LEU A 182 -7.87 22.18 -16.84
N ASP A 183 -6.62 22.17 -17.31
CA ASP A 183 -5.70 21.03 -17.13
C ASP A 183 -5.05 20.98 -15.71
N GLY A 184 -5.32 21.98 -14.86
CA GLY A 184 -4.68 22.14 -13.54
C GLY A 184 -5.11 21.11 -12.48
N THR A 185 -6.38 20.71 -12.45
CA THR A 185 -6.92 19.80 -11.42
C THR A 185 -6.46 18.35 -11.62
N CYS A 186 -6.29 17.92 -12.88
CA CYS A 186 -5.72 16.61 -13.21
C CYS A 186 -4.23 16.54 -12.82
N GLY A 187 -3.47 17.61 -13.11
CA GLY A 187 -2.08 17.76 -12.67
C GLY A 187 -1.92 17.72 -11.15
N ALA A 188 -2.78 18.42 -10.39
CA ALA A 188 -2.71 18.46 -8.93
C ALA A 188 -2.92 17.09 -8.26
N ARG A 189 -3.85 16.26 -8.78
CA ARG A 189 -4.13 14.90 -8.29
C ARG A 189 -3.00 13.92 -8.59
N THR A 190 -2.51 13.93 -9.82
CA THR A 190 -1.35 13.10 -10.19
C THR A 190 -0.10 13.50 -9.39
N ALA A 191 0.05 14.79 -9.05
CA ALA A 191 1.09 15.27 -8.17
C ALA A 191 0.91 14.83 -6.71
N SER A 192 -0.31 14.79 -6.15
CA SER A 192 -0.53 14.30 -4.78
C SER A 192 -0.23 12.80 -4.67
N LEU A 193 -0.63 12.00 -5.65
CA LEU A 193 -0.24 10.59 -5.72
C LEU A 193 1.28 10.43 -5.90
N GLY A 194 1.90 11.24 -6.75
CA GLY A 194 3.35 11.25 -6.92
C GLY A 194 4.11 11.56 -5.63
N ARG A 195 3.61 12.50 -4.81
CA ARG A 195 4.18 12.82 -3.49
C ARG A 195 4.12 11.65 -2.51
N LEU A 196 3.12 10.77 -2.62
CA LEU A 196 3.10 9.54 -1.81
C LEU A 196 4.26 8.63 -2.21
N TYR A 197 4.44 8.34 -3.51
CA TYR A 197 5.55 7.52 -3.99
C TYR A 197 6.93 8.07 -3.64
N GLN A 198 7.11 9.39 -3.64
CA GLN A 198 8.37 10.04 -3.23
C GLN A 198 8.68 9.86 -1.74
N ARG A 199 7.67 9.67 -0.88
CA ARG A 199 7.80 9.55 0.58
C ARG A 199 7.84 8.11 1.08
N LEU A 200 7.45 7.15 0.25
CA LEU A 200 7.36 5.75 0.62
C LEU A 200 8.66 5.00 0.26
N PRO A 201 9.15 4.10 1.13
CA PRO A 201 10.22 3.18 0.77
C PRO A 201 9.74 2.20 -0.32
N ALA A 202 10.68 1.41 -0.85
CA ALA A 202 10.40 0.45 -1.92
C ALA A 202 9.28 -0.55 -1.57
N ARG A 203 9.33 -1.11 -0.35
CA ARG A 203 8.35 -2.08 0.14
C ARG A 203 6.94 -1.50 0.18
N GLU A 204 6.78 -0.34 0.78
CA GLU A 204 5.49 0.33 0.88
C GLU A 204 5.01 0.83 -0.48
N SER A 205 5.92 1.25 -1.37
CA SER A 205 5.57 1.65 -2.72
C SER A 205 4.95 0.49 -3.51
N LYS A 206 5.46 -0.74 -3.37
CA LYS A 206 4.83 -1.95 -3.92
C LYS A 206 3.41 -2.12 -3.42
N TRP A 207 3.21 -2.04 -2.10
CA TRP A 207 1.89 -2.24 -1.50
C TRP A 207 0.92 -1.12 -1.85
N LEU A 208 1.39 0.12 -1.99
CA LEU A 208 0.58 1.22 -2.50
C LEU A 208 0.16 0.98 -3.95
N THR A 209 1.07 0.52 -4.81
CA THR A 209 0.74 0.17 -6.20
C THR A 209 -0.33 -0.91 -6.26
N ARG A 210 -0.15 -1.99 -5.51
CA ARG A 210 -1.14 -3.08 -5.41
C ARG A 210 -2.48 -2.61 -4.84
N LEU A 211 -2.47 -1.72 -3.85
CA LEU A 211 -3.67 -1.09 -3.29
C LEU A 211 -4.45 -0.29 -4.34
N ILE A 212 -3.76 0.54 -5.13
CA ILE A 212 -4.39 1.39 -6.17
C ILE A 212 -4.98 0.53 -7.28
N LEU A 213 -4.27 -0.51 -7.69
CA LEU A 213 -4.74 -1.49 -8.68
C LEU A 213 -5.74 -2.49 -8.09
N LYS A 214 -6.06 -2.35 -6.80
CA LYS A 214 -6.90 -3.21 -5.97
C LYS A 214 -6.47 -4.68 -5.85
N SER A 215 -5.41 -5.12 -6.51
CA SER A 215 -4.98 -6.52 -6.50
C SER A 215 -3.82 -6.78 -5.52
N TYR A 216 -4.06 -7.60 -4.49
CA TYR A 216 -3.02 -8.12 -3.58
C TYR A 216 -2.47 -9.50 -3.95
N SER A 217 -2.77 -10.01 -5.15
CA SER A 217 -2.31 -11.32 -5.61
C SER A 217 -0.78 -11.49 -5.40
N PRO A 218 -0.31 -12.63 -4.85
CA PRO A 218 -1.07 -13.87 -4.57
C PRO A 218 -1.69 -13.95 -3.15
N ILE A 219 -1.66 -12.87 -2.37
CA ILE A 219 -2.08 -12.89 -0.97
C ILE A 219 -3.58 -13.09 -0.83
N ILE A 220 -3.95 -13.96 0.11
CA ILE A 220 -5.30 -14.05 0.66
C ILE A 220 -5.27 -13.53 2.11
N VAL A 221 -5.99 -12.45 2.37
CA VAL A 221 -6.20 -11.91 3.72
C VAL A 221 -7.42 -12.62 4.34
N PRO A 222 -7.29 -13.30 5.49
CA PRO A 222 -8.42 -13.91 6.21
C PRO A 222 -9.46 -12.88 6.68
N ASP A 223 -10.38 -12.52 5.79
CA ASP A 223 -11.34 -11.42 5.92
C ASP A 223 -12.25 -11.54 7.15
N HIS A 224 -12.94 -12.68 7.31
CA HIS A 224 -13.81 -12.93 8.46
C HIS A 224 -13.06 -12.81 9.79
N LEU A 225 -11.81 -13.28 9.85
CA LEU A 225 -10.99 -13.16 11.06
C LEU A 225 -10.62 -11.69 11.34
N VAL A 226 -10.26 -10.93 10.30
CA VAL A 226 -9.97 -9.49 10.44
C VAL A 226 -11.21 -8.74 10.92
N TYR A 227 -12.38 -9.01 10.35
CA TYR A 227 -13.63 -8.37 10.77
C TYR A 227 -13.95 -8.69 12.23
N MET A 228 -13.87 -9.97 12.62
CA MET A 228 -14.07 -10.40 14.01
C MET A 228 -13.11 -9.74 14.99
N LEU A 229 -11.82 -9.64 14.65
CA LEU A 229 -10.80 -9.03 15.50
C LEU A 229 -10.92 -7.50 15.57
N TYR A 230 -11.47 -6.87 14.52
CA TYR A 230 -11.78 -5.46 14.53
C TYR A 230 -13.00 -5.17 15.41
N HIS A 231 -14.11 -5.88 15.19
CA HIS A 231 -15.30 -5.80 16.02
C HIS A 231 -16.16 -7.08 15.89
N PRO A 232 -16.64 -7.68 16.99
CA PRO A 232 -17.35 -8.97 16.95
C PRO A 232 -18.59 -9.02 16.06
N PHE A 233 -19.34 -7.92 15.97
CA PHE A 233 -20.55 -7.82 15.13
C PHE A 233 -20.29 -7.38 13.68
N LEU A 234 -19.04 -7.05 13.33
CA LEU A 234 -18.74 -6.57 11.98
C LEU A 234 -18.98 -7.63 10.90
N PRO A 235 -18.67 -8.93 11.07
CA PRO A 235 -19.00 -9.93 10.06
C PRO A 235 -20.49 -9.97 9.73
N ASP A 236 -21.35 -10.14 10.75
CA ASP A 236 -22.80 -10.23 10.58
C ASP A 236 -23.37 -8.96 9.92
N LEU A 237 -22.84 -7.80 10.31
CA LEU A 237 -23.26 -6.52 9.74
C LEU A 237 -22.87 -6.38 8.26
N LEU A 238 -21.70 -6.91 7.88
CA LEU A 238 -21.24 -6.89 6.49
C LEU A 238 -21.95 -7.92 5.59
N GLU A 239 -22.65 -8.90 6.17
CA GLU A 239 -23.56 -9.78 5.42
C GLU A 239 -24.83 -9.04 4.98
N VAL A 240 -25.30 -8.09 5.80
CA VAL A 240 -26.51 -7.30 5.52
C VAL A 240 -26.19 -6.01 4.76
N GLU A 241 -25.15 -5.30 5.19
CA GLU A 241 -24.70 -4.03 4.62
C GLU A 241 -23.27 -4.19 4.10
N PRO A 242 -23.07 -4.50 2.80
CA PRO A 242 -21.76 -4.84 2.26
C PRO A 242 -20.80 -3.65 2.21
N ASP A 243 -21.31 -2.41 2.28
CA ASP A 243 -20.51 -1.19 2.28
C ASP A 243 -19.86 -0.93 3.65
N PHE A 244 -18.54 -0.75 3.68
CA PHE A 244 -17.82 -0.52 4.92
C PHE A 244 -18.22 0.78 5.62
N SER A 245 -18.56 1.84 4.89
CA SER A 245 -18.93 3.12 5.50
C SER A 245 -20.28 3.01 6.21
N ALA A 246 -21.27 2.41 5.55
CA ALA A 246 -22.59 2.17 6.11
C ALA A 246 -22.54 1.18 7.29
N ALA A 247 -21.82 0.06 7.14
CA ALA A 247 -21.64 -0.89 8.24
C ALA A 247 -20.96 -0.25 9.46
N LEU A 248 -19.87 0.51 9.28
CA LEU A 248 -19.22 1.19 10.41
C LEU A 248 -20.09 2.29 11.04
N PHE A 249 -20.96 2.93 10.27
CA PHE A 249 -21.93 3.88 10.79
C PHE A 249 -22.96 3.20 11.70
N LEU A 250 -23.55 2.08 11.26
CA LEU A 250 -24.47 1.27 12.05
C LEU A 250 -23.79 0.74 13.32
N LEU A 251 -22.56 0.26 13.20
CA LEU A 251 -21.77 -0.25 14.32
C LEU A 251 -21.57 0.79 15.44
N ARG A 252 -21.31 2.05 15.06
CA ARG A 252 -21.19 3.17 16.01
C ARG A 252 -22.52 3.45 16.71
N GLY A 253 -23.64 3.30 16.00
CA GLY A 253 -24.98 3.48 16.55
C GLY A 253 -25.38 2.42 17.59
N MET A 254 -24.80 1.22 17.51
CA MET A 254 -25.09 0.13 18.46
C MET A 254 -24.50 0.38 19.86
N ASN A 255 -23.51 1.28 19.99
CA ASN A 255 -22.82 1.62 21.25
C ASN A 255 -22.32 0.40 22.06
N ILE A 256 -22.01 -0.69 21.35
CA ILE A 256 -21.44 -1.90 21.96
C ILE A 256 -19.92 -1.69 22.01
N PRO A 257 -19.27 -1.75 23.18
CA PRO A 257 -17.82 -1.69 23.24
C PRO A 257 -17.25 -2.86 22.45
N ALA A 258 -16.28 -2.59 21.58
CA ALA A 258 -15.53 -3.63 20.88
C ALA A 258 -14.96 -4.61 21.90
N LEU A 259 -15.62 -5.76 22.06
CA LEU A 259 -15.16 -6.80 22.96
C LEU A 259 -13.87 -7.40 22.38
N VAL A 260 -12.99 -7.78 23.30
CA VAL A 260 -12.04 -8.90 23.25
C VAL A 260 -10.57 -8.52 23.42
N HIS A 261 -9.95 -9.34 24.27
CA HIS A 261 -8.66 -9.34 24.97
C HIS A 261 -7.40 -8.95 24.21
#